data_AF-A0A061R8M2-F1
#
_entry.id   AF-A0A061R8M2-F1
#
_cell.length_a   1.000
_cell.length_b   1.000
_cell.length_c   1.000
_cell.angle_alpha   90.00
_cell.angle_beta   90.00
_cell.angle_gamma   90.00
#
_symmetry.space_group_name_H-M   'P 1'
#
loop_
_entity.id
_entity.type
_entity.pdbx_description
1 polymer ?
#
loop_
_entity_poly.entity_id
_entity_poly.type
_entity_poly.pdbx_seq_one_letter_code
_entity_poly.pdbx_strand_id
1 'polypeptide(L)'
;MDDYHVHNFWGFTSFVDFGGLLCHLQKQDAKSKDDVSFTFSNKEDTKEVNLLQIGSCDCRHTVATMCRTTRHQAFSEKRFCFYIYEVEPEVLARHILLISVLLDKRYPVRNRVELFLEIHGNILLSEKTAKYLEMRAAEVEEVLMALNSGEVPGGALGELLDISLLKYEERDLVAAALKSCSRKTQYDMAQSWDARLRRHFGERYDFRQNLVDWDYHMQLQRDRKDATGLGRNAIIHFSHFREWRMHGIAHELRDIVYNECNRSLLSTAFGRSKEFKDKERRGPRPERLCEGLLGGHPQLPLPLLRDGVR
;
A
#
# COMPACT_ATOMS: atom_id res chain seq x y z
N MET A 1 10.86 12.05 -1.10
CA MET A 1 9.83 11.35 -1.89
C MET A 1 9.26 12.36 -2.85
N ASP A 2 8.63 11.92 -3.93
CA ASP A 2 7.96 12.87 -4.83
C ASP A 2 6.85 13.63 -4.10
N ASP A 3 6.71 14.92 -4.40
CA ASP A 3 5.73 15.81 -3.76
C ASP A 3 4.28 15.36 -3.99
N TYR A 4 4.08 14.44 -4.92
CA TYR A 4 2.79 13.98 -5.40
C TYR A 4 2.47 12.54 -4.99
N HIS A 5 3.35 11.86 -4.25
CA HIS A 5 3.13 10.49 -3.77
C HIS A 5 2.79 9.45 -4.86
N VAL A 6 3.07 9.79 -6.11
CA VAL A 6 2.82 9.01 -7.33
C VAL A 6 3.64 7.75 -7.37
N HIS A 7 4.88 7.88 -6.92
CA HIS A 7 5.86 6.81 -6.96
C HIS A 7 5.86 5.99 -5.67
N ASN A 8 4.81 6.14 -4.84
CA ASN A 8 4.40 5.17 -3.83
C ASN A 8 3.85 3.87 -4.45
N PHE A 9 4.43 3.44 -5.57
CA PHE A 9 4.24 2.09 -6.10
C PHE A 9 4.54 1.03 -5.02
N TRP A 10 5.32 1.41 -4.00
CA TRP A 10 5.64 0.58 -2.85
C TRP A 10 5.75 1.41 -1.59
N GLY A 11 4.74 1.27 -0.74
CA GLY A 11 4.63 1.87 0.57
C GLY A 11 5.76 1.48 1.54
N PHE A 12 6.94 2.06 1.37
CA PHE A 12 7.95 2.12 2.43
C PHE A 12 7.78 3.37 3.31
N THR A 13 6.57 3.93 3.40
CA THR A 13 6.23 4.79 4.54
C THR A 13 6.11 3.91 5.78
N SER A 14 6.54 4.43 6.93
CA SER A 14 6.45 3.67 8.17
C SER A 14 5.00 3.27 8.43
N PHE A 15 4.78 2.03 8.86
CA PHE A 15 3.45 1.64 9.31
C PHE A 15 3.08 2.48 10.55
N VAL A 16 1.83 2.87 10.66
CA VAL A 16 1.22 3.34 11.89
C VAL A 16 0.75 2.13 12.70
N ASP A 17 1.18 2.04 13.95
CA ASP A 17 0.63 1.12 14.95
C ASP A 17 -0.53 1.82 15.65
N PHE A 18 -1.75 1.53 15.22
CA PHE A 18 -2.93 2.21 15.75
C PHE A 18 -3.13 1.93 17.24
N GLY A 19 -2.77 0.74 17.75
CA GLY A 19 -2.86 0.44 19.19
C GLY A 19 -1.96 1.34 20.02
N GLY A 20 -0.73 1.56 19.54
CA GLY A 20 0.23 2.46 20.18
C GLY A 20 -0.18 3.93 20.10
N LEU A 21 -0.69 4.37 18.94
CA LEU A 21 -1.20 5.72 18.75
C LEU A 21 -2.37 6.02 19.70
N LEU A 22 -3.32 5.08 19.82
CA LEU A 22 -4.46 5.20 20.72
C LEU A 22 -4.02 5.31 22.19
N CYS A 23 -3.07 4.47 22.63
CA CYS A 23 -2.51 4.56 23.98
C CYS A 23 -1.86 5.92 24.25
N HIS A 24 -1.24 6.52 23.22
CA HIS A 24 -0.60 7.82 23.34
C HIS A 24 -1.64 8.94 23.45
N LEU A 25 -2.66 8.93 22.60
CA LEU A 25 -3.76 9.91 22.60
C LEU A 25 -4.51 9.90 23.94
N GLN A 26 -4.85 8.71 24.47
CA GLN A 26 -5.50 8.60 25.79
C GLN A 26 -4.66 9.21 26.93
N LYS A 27 -3.33 9.10 26.86
CA LYS A 27 -2.42 9.71 27.85
C LYS A 27 -2.28 11.22 27.67
N GLN A 28 -2.48 11.73 26.46
CA GLN A 28 -2.49 13.17 26.18
C GLN A 28 -3.80 13.80 26.65
N ASP A 29 -4.95 13.19 26.37
CA ASP A 29 -6.26 13.65 26.86
C ASP A 29 -6.33 13.69 28.40
N ALA A 30 -5.67 12.75 29.09
CA ALA A 30 -5.54 12.77 30.54
C ALA A 30 -4.68 13.94 31.07
N LYS A 31 -3.89 14.60 30.21
CA LYS A 31 -2.97 15.69 30.56
C LYS A 31 -3.42 17.06 30.06
N SER A 32 -4.18 17.16 28.95
CA SER A 32 -4.69 18.41 28.39
C SER A 32 -6.09 18.72 28.89
N LYS A 33 -6.27 19.89 29.52
CA LYS A 33 -7.58 20.43 29.96
C LYS A 33 -8.29 21.28 28.89
N ASP A 34 -7.75 21.37 27.66
CA ASP A 34 -8.21 22.34 26.65
C ASP A 34 -8.77 21.68 25.36
N ASP A 35 -10.07 21.95 25.14
CA ASP A 35 -10.91 22.17 23.93
C ASP A 35 -10.64 21.57 22.54
N VAL A 36 -9.66 20.71 22.31
CA VAL A 36 -9.69 19.81 21.13
C VAL A 36 -9.94 18.40 21.61
N SER A 37 -11.20 18.15 21.96
CA SER A 37 -11.64 16.79 22.27
C SER A 37 -11.52 15.95 20.99
N PHE A 38 -10.50 15.10 20.90
CA PHE A 38 -10.71 13.84 20.23
C PHE A 38 -11.79 13.14 21.06
N THR A 39 -13.04 13.27 20.64
CA THR A 39 -14.16 12.57 21.27
C THR A 39 -13.98 11.08 21.00
N PHE A 40 -13.13 10.44 21.79
CA PHE A 40 -13.38 9.07 22.19
C PHE A 40 -14.69 9.11 22.96
N SER A 41 -15.77 8.81 22.23
CA SER A 41 -17.01 8.40 22.85
C SER A 41 -16.71 7.09 23.59
N ASN A 42 -16.14 7.19 24.79
CA ASN A 42 -16.15 6.16 25.82
C ASN A 42 -17.59 5.99 26.35
N LYS A 43 -18.54 5.88 25.43
CA LYS A 43 -19.86 5.36 25.75
C LYS A 43 -19.67 3.85 25.80
N GLU A 44 -19.47 3.39 27.03
CA GLU A 44 -19.32 2.00 27.46
C GLU A 44 -18.00 1.35 27.05
N ASP A 45 -17.58 0.33 27.80
CA ASP A 45 -16.50 -0.60 27.48
C ASP A 45 -16.79 -1.29 26.14
N THR A 46 -16.58 -0.59 25.03
CA THR A 46 -16.79 -1.18 23.72
C THR A 46 -15.75 -2.28 23.56
N LYS A 47 -16.23 -3.52 23.47
CA LYS A 47 -15.43 -4.72 23.14
C LYS A 47 -14.80 -4.62 21.75
N GLU A 48 -15.10 -3.58 20.99
CA GLU A 48 -14.72 -3.40 19.60
C GLU A 48 -14.00 -2.06 19.39
N VAL A 49 -13.00 -2.09 18.51
CA VAL A 49 -12.26 -0.93 18.02
C VAL A 49 -12.44 -0.87 16.51
N ASN A 50 -13.10 0.19 16.04
CA ASN A 50 -13.34 0.45 14.63
C ASN A 50 -12.23 1.37 14.09
N LEU A 51 -11.54 0.94 13.04
CA LEU A 51 -10.43 1.68 12.42
C LEU A 51 -10.71 1.88 10.93
N LEU A 52 -10.79 3.14 10.49
CA LEU A 52 -10.93 3.48 9.07
C LEU A 52 -9.57 3.84 8.48
N GLN A 53 -9.17 3.12 7.43
CA GLN A 53 -8.00 3.40 6.61
C GLN A 53 -8.44 3.96 5.27
N ILE A 54 -7.98 5.16 4.92
CA ILE A 54 -8.29 5.84 3.66
C ILE A 54 -6.99 5.92 2.87
N GLY A 55 -6.96 5.30 1.69
CA GLY A 55 -5.80 5.33 0.79
C GLY A 55 -4.53 4.79 1.44
N SER A 56 -4.60 3.64 2.11
CA SER A 56 -3.42 3.04 2.76
C SER A 56 -2.44 2.44 1.75
N CYS A 57 -2.89 2.24 0.51
CA CYS A 57 -2.20 1.66 -0.64
C CYS A 57 -1.85 0.17 -0.49
N ASP A 58 -1.66 -0.32 0.74
CA ASP A 58 -1.37 -1.72 1.03
C ASP A 58 -1.81 -2.10 2.47
N CYS A 59 -1.61 -3.37 2.82
CA CYS A 59 -2.04 -3.93 4.09
C CYS A 59 -1.09 -3.70 5.27
N ARG A 60 -0.03 -2.88 5.14
CA ARG A 60 1.02 -2.77 6.18
C ARG A 60 0.49 -2.27 7.52
N HIS A 61 -0.43 -1.32 7.51
CA HIS A 61 -1.02 -0.74 8.72
C HIS A 61 -1.89 -1.76 9.44
N THR A 62 -2.70 -2.49 8.68
CA THR A 62 -3.55 -3.59 9.17
C THR A 62 -2.69 -4.68 9.80
N VAL A 63 -1.73 -5.22 9.05
CA VAL A 63 -0.86 -6.32 9.52
C VAL A 63 -0.04 -5.89 10.73
N ALA A 64 0.61 -4.72 10.68
CA ALA A 64 1.45 -4.26 11.78
C ALA A 64 0.65 -4.00 13.06
N THR A 65 -0.56 -3.44 12.95
CA THR A 65 -1.46 -3.22 14.09
C THR A 65 -1.89 -4.56 14.67
N MET A 66 -2.37 -5.50 13.85
CA MET A 66 -2.79 -6.84 14.31
C MET A 66 -1.65 -7.59 15.00
N CYS A 67 -0.43 -7.55 14.46
CA CYS A 67 0.73 -8.20 15.06
C CYS A 67 1.18 -7.55 16.37
N ARG A 68 0.76 -6.31 16.66
CA ARG A 68 1.14 -5.55 17.86
C ARG A 68 0.01 -5.41 18.87
N THR A 69 -1.19 -5.90 18.57
CA THR A 69 -2.34 -5.83 19.49
C THR A 69 -2.01 -6.38 20.89
N THR A 70 -1.27 -7.48 20.99
CA THR A 70 -0.87 -8.09 22.28
C THR A 70 0.16 -7.27 23.06
N ARG A 71 0.82 -6.29 22.43
CA ARG A 71 1.75 -5.38 23.11
C ARG A 71 1.02 -4.30 23.91
N HIS A 72 -0.26 -4.11 23.64
CA HIS A 72 -1.07 -3.04 24.23
C HIS A 72 -2.16 -3.66 25.11
N GLN A 73 -1.93 -3.69 26.42
CA GLN A 73 -2.83 -4.34 27.39
C GLN A 73 -4.28 -3.84 27.29
N ALA A 74 -4.48 -2.55 27.04
CA ALA A 74 -5.80 -1.94 26.86
C ALA A 74 -6.59 -2.48 25.64
N PHE A 75 -5.94 -3.22 24.75
CA PHE A 75 -6.49 -3.69 23.49
C PHE A 75 -6.35 -5.20 23.26
N SER A 76 -5.64 -5.91 24.15
CA SER A 76 -5.38 -7.34 23.98
C SER A 76 -6.66 -8.20 23.99
N GLU A 77 -7.75 -7.69 24.57
CA GLU A 77 -9.04 -8.37 24.67
C GLU A 77 -10.11 -7.76 23.74
N LYS A 78 -9.75 -6.75 22.93
CA LYS A 78 -10.69 -6.05 22.05
C LYS A 78 -10.71 -6.65 20.64
N ARG A 79 -11.89 -6.71 20.04
CA ARG A 79 -12.08 -7.04 18.62
C ARG A 79 -11.74 -5.83 17.76
N PHE A 80 -10.92 -6.03 16.73
CA PHE A 80 -10.57 -4.98 15.78
C PHE A 80 -11.37 -5.13 14.49
N CYS A 81 -12.02 -4.06 14.07
CA CYS A 81 -12.78 -3.97 12.82
C CYS A 81 -12.10 -2.92 11.93
N PHE A 82 -11.49 -3.37 10.83
CA PHE A 82 -10.81 -2.50 9.87
C PHE A 82 -11.74 -2.20 8.70
N TYR A 83 -12.02 -0.91 8.47
CA TYR A 83 -12.69 -0.40 7.29
C TYR A 83 -11.61 0.13 6.35
N ILE A 84 -11.52 -0.43 5.15
CA ILE A 84 -10.49 -0.06 4.17
C ILE A 84 -11.18 0.61 3.00
N TYR A 85 -10.84 1.87 2.76
CA TYR A 85 -11.28 2.63 1.61
C TYR A 85 -10.09 2.89 0.69
N GLU A 86 -10.21 2.43 -0.55
CA GLU A 86 -9.26 2.68 -1.62
C GLU A 86 -10.01 3.30 -2.81
N VAL A 87 -9.36 4.24 -3.48
CA VAL A 87 -9.95 4.89 -4.67
C VAL A 87 -9.95 3.94 -5.86
N GLU A 88 -8.85 3.18 -6.02
CA GLU A 88 -8.66 2.29 -7.14
C GLU A 88 -8.96 0.83 -6.73
N PRO A 89 -9.82 0.10 -7.46
CA PRO A 89 -10.22 -1.25 -7.11
C PRO A 89 -9.05 -2.25 -7.16
N GLU A 90 -8.04 -2.01 -8.00
CA GLU A 90 -6.83 -2.84 -8.07
C GLU A 90 -6.02 -2.78 -6.78
N VAL A 91 -5.99 -1.62 -6.13
CA VAL A 91 -5.30 -1.43 -4.84
C VAL A 91 -6.04 -2.18 -3.74
N LEU A 92 -7.38 -2.11 -3.73
CA LEU A 92 -8.20 -2.88 -2.80
C LEU A 92 -8.06 -4.41 -3.01
N ALA A 93 -8.12 -4.85 -4.26
CA ALA A 93 -7.91 -6.26 -4.63
C ALA A 93 -6.55 -6.76 -4.14
N ARG A 94 -5.49 -5.95 -4.36
CA ARG A 94 -4.14 -6.23 -3.90
C ARG A 94 -4.05 -6.27 -2.36
N HIS A 95 -4.74 -5.38 -1.64
CA HIS A 95 -4.80 -5.38 -0.18
C HIS A 95 -5.37 -6.72 0.32
N ILE A 96 -6.51 -7.15 -0.21
CA ILE A 96 -7.17 -8.42 0.15
C ILE A 96 -6.25 -9.60 -0.18
N LEU A 97 -5.68 -9.60 -1.38
CA LEU A 97 -4.75 -10.64 -1.85
C LEU A 97 -3.55 -10.79 -0.91
N LEU A 98 -2.88 -9.70 -0.53
CA LEU A 98 -1.72 -9.72 0.36
C LEU A 98 -2.05 -10.27 1.75
N ILE A 99 -3.20 -9.88 2.33
CA ILE A 99 -3.70 -10.48 3.58
C ILE A 99 -3.94 -11.98 3.39
N SER A 100 -4.54 -12.38 2.27
CA SER A 100 -4.81 -13.78 1.97
C SER A 100 -3.53 -14.64 1.96
N VAL A 101 -2.41 -14.12 1.48
CA VAL A 101 -1.11 -14.83 1.47
C VAL A 101 -0.66 -15.14 2.90
N LEU A 102 -0.80 -14.17 3.82
CA LEU A 102 -0.44 -14.35 5.22
C LEU A 102 -1.35 -15.35 5.95
N LEU A 103 -2.59 -15.49 5.50
CA LEU A 103 -3.58 -16.41 6.07
C LEU A 103 -3.47 -17.85 5.53
N ASP A 104 -2.70 -18.10 4.47
CA ASP A 104 -2.63 -19.40 3.80
C ASP A 104 -1.83 -20.44 4.60
N LYS A 105 -2.49 -21.18 5.49
CA LYS A 105 -1.88 -22.17 6.38
C LYS A 105 -1.32 -23.41 5.65
N ARG A 106 -1.50 -23.55 4.32
CA ARG A 106 -0.88 -24.63 3.53
C ARG A 106 0.65 -24.49 3.48
N TYR A 107 1.16 -23.28 3.69
CA TYR A 107 2.58 -22.98 3.68
C TYR A 107 3.10 -22.66 5.10
N PRO A 108 4.32 -23.13 5.46
CA PRO A 108 4.98 -22.71 6.69
C PRO A 108 5.15 -21.19 6.77
N VAL A 109 5.20 -20.65 7.99
CA VAL A 109 5.30 -19.20 8.25
C VAL A 109 6.41 -18.54 7.42
N ARG A 110 7.60 -19.13 7.38
CA ARG A 110 8.74 -18.62 6.61
C ARG A 110 8.40 -18.47 5.12
N ASN A 111 7.78 -19.48 4.52
CA ASN A 111 7.44 -19.47 3.10
C ASN A 111 6.35 -18.43 2.81
N ARG A 112 5.39 -18.23 3.72
CA ARG A 112 4.37 -17.17 3.56
C ARG A 112 4.97 -15.79 3.60
N VAL A 113 5.96 -15.56 4.47
CA VAL A 113 6.70 -14.30 4.53
C VAL A 113 7.50 -14.08 3.24
N GLU A 114 8.19 -15.11 2.73
CA GLU A 114 8.91 -15.02 1.46
C GLU A 114 7.96 -14.71 0.28
N LEU A 115 6.83 -15.41 0.17
CA LEU A 115 5.78 -15.13 -0.83
C LEU A 115 5.22 -13.71 -0.68
N PHE A 116 4.91 -13.30 0.56
CA PHE A 116 4.40 -11.98 0.85
C PHE A 116 5.39 -10.91 0.41
N LEU A 117 6.68 -11.02 0.75
CA LEU A 117 7.70 -10.03 0.41
C LEU A 117 7.90 -9.91 -1.10
N GLU A 118 7.96 -11.02 -1.83
CA GLU A 118 8.05 -10.97 -3.29
C GLU A 118 6.82 -10.28 -3.91
N ILE A 119 5.60 -10.69 -3.53
CA ILE A 119 4.36 -10.12 -4.06
C ILE A 119 4.20 -8.66 -3.63
N HIS A 120 4.57 -8.34 -2.38
CA HIS A 120 4.46 -7.01 -1.76
C HIS A 120 5.56 -6.03 -2.15
N GLY A 121 6.72 -6.44 -2.67
CA GLY A 121 7.82 -5.51 -2.93
C GLY A 121 8.51 -5.59 -4.30
N ASN A 122 8.33 -6.68 -5.06
CA ASN A 122 9.07 -6.88 -6.31
C ASN A 122 8.20 -6.70 -7.55
N ILE A 123 8.72 -6.01 -8.57
CA ILE A 123 8.06 -5.92 -9.88
C ILE A 123 8.14 -7.23 -10.68
N LEU A 124 9.16 -8.05 -10.39
CA LEU A 124 9.39 -9.36 -10.98
C LEU A 124 9.38 -10.43 -9.88
N LEU A 125 8.78 -11.57 -10.19
CA LEU A 125 8.61 -12.71 -9.29
C LEU A 125 9.42 -13.90 -9.80
N SER A 126 9.70 -14.82 -8.87
CA SER A 126 10.09 -16.16 -9.26
C SER A 126 8.94 -16.91 -9.93
N GLU A 127 9.25 -17.90 -10.75
CA GLU A 127 8.24 -18.75 -11.40
C GLU A 127 7.29 -19.41 -10.38
N LYS A 128 7.84 -19.83 -9.23
CA LYS A 128 7.07 -20.40 -8.12
C LYS A 128 6.08 -19.39 -7.56
N THR A 129 6.53 -18.17 -7.27
CA THR A 129 5.70 -17.12 -6.69
C THR A 129 4.66 -16.61 -7.68
N ALA A 130 4.99 -16.55 -8.97
CA ALA A 130 4.03 -16.20 -10.02
C ALA A 130 2.91 -17.24 -10.20
N LYS A 131 3.25 -18.54 -10.16
CA LYS A 131 2.26 -19.64 -10.14
C LYS A 131 1.35 -19.56 -8.91
N TYR A 132 1.94 -19.30 -7.74
CA TYR A 132 1.20 -19.14 -6.50
C TYR A 132 0.26 -17.92 -6.57
N LEU A 133 0.74 -16.78 -7.08
CA LEU A 133 -0.05 -15.56 -7.24
C LEU A 133 -1.29 -15.80 -8.10
N GLU A 134 -1.15 -16.44 -9.26
CA GLU A 134 -2.29 -16.75 -10.15
C GLU A 134 -3.33 -17.64 -9.45
N MET A 135 -2.89 -18.71 -8.79
CA MET A 135 -3.79 -19.59 -8.02
C MET A 135 -4.48 -18.82 -6.90
N ARG A 136 -3.73 -18.04 -6.13
CA ARG A 136 -4.26 -17.36 -4.94
C ARG A 136 -5.23 -16.24 -5.32
N ALA A 137 -4.97 -15.52 -6.40
CA ALA A 137 -5.89 -14.50 -6.90
C ALA A 137 -7.24 -15.12 -7.32
N ALA A 138 -7.22 -16.28 -7.98
CA ALA A 138 -8.44 -16.99 -8.34
C ALA A 138 -9.23 -17.47 -7.10
N GLU A 139 -8.54 -18.01 -6.08
CA GLU A 139 -9.20 -18.40 -4.82
C GLU A 139 -9.83 -17.21 -4.09
N VAL A 140 -9.17 -16.04 -4.11
CA VAL A 140 -9.73 -14.81 -3.52
C VAL A 140 -10.92 -14.30 -4.32
N GLU A 141 -10.88 -14.40 -5.65
CA GLU A 141 -12.02 -14.08 -6.54
C GLU A 141 -13.22 -14.97 -6.23
N GLU A 142 -13.02 -16.27 -6.02
CA GLU A 142 -14.07 -17.22 -5.62
C GLU A 142 -14.70 -16.85 -4.26
N VAL A 143 -13.88 -16.49 -3.26
CA VAL A 143 -14.36 -16.01 -1.95
C VAL A 143 -15.22 -14.76 -2.11
N LEU A 144 -14.79 -13.82 -2.96
CA LEU A 144 -15.54 -12.58 -3.23
C LEU A 144 -16.90 -12.87 -3.90
N MET A 145 -16.93 -13.81 -4.85
CA MET A 145 -18.17 -14.22 -5.53
C MET A 145 -19.15 -14.93 -4.58
N ALA A 146 -18.65 -15.78 -3.69
CA ALA A 146 -19.46 -16.44 -2.66
C ALA A 146 -20.11 -15.41 -1.73
N LEU A 147 -19.32 -14.46 -1.22
CA LEU A 147 -19.84 -13.35 -0.39
C LEU A 147 -20.89 -12.51 -1.14
N ASN A 148 -20.68 -12.24 -2.43
CA ASN A 148 -21.62 -11.47 -3.24
C ASN A 148 -22.97 -12.19 -3.43
N SER A 149 -22.95 -13.52 -3.40
CA SER A 149 -24.14 -14.38 -3.48
C SER A 149 -24.83 -14.60 -2.13
N GLY A 150 -24.28 -14.04 -1.05
CA GLY A 150 -24.77 -14.23 0.33
C GLY A 150 -24.36 -15.56 0.97
N GLU A 151 -23.44 -16.29 0.34
CA GLU A 151 -22.85 -17.49 0.91
C GLU A 151 -21.77 -17.12 1.93
N VAL A 152 -21.51 -18.02 2.89
CA VAL A 152 -20.42 -17.87 3.85
C VAL A 152 -19.25 -18.74 3.36
N PRO A 153 -18.26 -18.17 2.65
CA PRO A 153 -17.14 -18.94 2.17
C PRO A 153 -16.32 -19.49 3.34
N GLY A 154 -15.87 -20.74 3.20
CA GLY A 154 -15.01 -21.37 4.19
C GLY A 154 -13.61 -20.75 4.24
N GLY A 155 -12.92 -20.96 5.36
CA GLY A 155 -11.52 -20.59 5.54
C GLY A 155 -11.32 -19.19 6.12
N ALA A 156 -10.08 -18.95 6.57
CA ALA A 156 -9.76 -17.78 7.39
C ALA A 156 -10.02 -16.43 6.71
N LEU A 157 -9.95 -16.35 5.37
CA LEU A 157 -10.26 -15.11 4.67
C LEU A 157 -11.77 -14.83 4.64
N GLY A 158 -12.59 -15.86 4.39
CA GLY A 158 -14.05 -15.73 4.35
C GLY A 158 -14.67 -15.31 5.68
N GLU A 159 -14.06 -15.75 6.80
CA GLU A 159 -14.46 -15.33 8.15
C GLU A 159 -14.09 -13.88 8.49
N LEU A 160 -13.08 -13.32 7.82
CA LEU A 160 -12.53 -11.99 8.12
C LEU A 160 -13.00 -10.90 7.15
N LEU A 161 -13.38 -11.27 5.93
CA LEU A 161 -13.71 -10.33 4.87
C LEU A 161 -15.22 -10.03 4.85
N ASP A 162 -15.56 -8.76 5.04
CA ASP A 162 -16.89 -8.21 4.81
C ASP A 162 -16.86 -7.24 3.62
N ILE A 163 -17.77 -7.43 2.67
CA ILE A 163 -17.91 -6.60 1.45
C ILE A 163 -19.24 -5.84 1.41
N SER A 164 -20.00 -5.84 2.50
CA SER A 164 -21.33 -5.23 2.62
C SER A 164 -21.35 -3.75 2.21
N LEU A 165 -20.26 -3.03 2.48
CA LEU A 165 -20.11 -1.60 2.17
C LEU A 165 -19.72 -1.30 0.72
N LEU A 166 -19.25 -2.29 -0.06
CA LEU A 166 -18.93 -2.11 -1.47
C LEU A 166 -20.18 -2.17 -2.32
N LYS A 167 -20.28 -1.27 -3.31
CA LYS A 167 -21.32 -1.32 -4.35
C LYS A 167 -21.07 -2.52 -5.29
N TYR A 168 -22.12 -2.98 -5.96
CA TYR A 168 -22.01 -4.09 -6.93
C TYR A 168 -20.96 -3.82 -8.03
N GLU A 169 -20.93 -2.61 -8.58
CA GLU A 169 -19.92 -2.21 -9.58
C GLU A 169 -18.49 -2.31 -9.02
N GLU A 170 -18.27 -1.86 -7.79
CA GLU A 170 -16.95 -1.91 -7.13
C GLU A 170 -16.51 -3.36 -6.89
N ARG A 171 -17.45 -4.25 -6.51
CA ARG A 171 -17.17 -5.68 -6.35
C ARG A 171 -16.76 -6.33 -7.67
N ASP A 172 -17.46 -6.02 -8.76
CA ASP A 172 -17.13 -6.54 -10.09
C ASP A 172 -15.76 -6.05 -10.57
N LEU A 173 -15.41 -4.79 -10.29
CA LEU A 173 -14.09 -4.23 -10.60
C LEU A 173 -12.97 -4.90 -9.78
N VAL A 174 -13.19 -5.16 -8.49
CA VAL A 174 -12.24 -5.90 -7.64
C VAL A 174 -12.07 -7.33 -8.15
N ALA A 175 -13.15 -8.01 -8.54
CA ALA A 175 -13.09 -9.34 -9.13
C ALA A 175 -12.30 -9.33 -10.45
N ALA A 176 -12.55 -8.35 -11.32
CA ALA A 176 -11.82 -8.17 -12.57
C ALA A 176 -10.32 -7.93 -12.33
N ALA A 177 -9.95 -7.16 -11.30
CA ALA A 177 -8.58 -6.92 -10.91
C ALA A 177 -7.88 -8.21 -10.44
N LEU A 178 -8.55 -9.06 -9.64
CA LEU A 178 -8.02 -10.37 -9.24
C LEU A 178 -7.81 -11.29 -10.44
N LYS A 179 -8.78 -11.32 -11.36
CA LYS A 179 -8.69 -12.11 -12.59
C LYS A 179 -7.55 -11.68 -13.51
N SER A 180 -7.19 -10.38 -13.50
CA SER A 180 -6.08 -9.85 -14.28
C SER A 180 -4.71 -10.41 -13.85
N CYS A 181 -4.63 -10.99 -12.65
CA CYS A 181 -3.43 -11.67 -12.15
C CYS A 181 -3.10 -12.97 -12.91
N SER A 182 -3.94 -13.43 -13.85
CA SER A 182 -3.66 -14.60 -14.67
C SER A 182 -2.45 -14.41 -15.58
N ARG A 183 -1.67 -15.49 -15.77
CA ARG A 183 -0.47 -15.52 -16.62
C ARG A 183 -0.77 -15.54 -18.11
N LYS A 184 -2.03 -15.62 -18.52
CA LYS A 184 -2.45 -15.66 -19.93
C LYS A 184 -2.03 -14.44 -20.75
N THR A 185 -2.00 -13.26 -20.13
CA THR A 185 -1.69 -12.00 -20.84
C THR A 185 -0.22 -11.66 -20.71
N GLN A 186 0.57 -11.63 -21.77
CA GLN A 186 1.98 -11.22 -21.65
C GLN A 186 2.09 -9.73 -21.28
N TYR A 187 3.03 -9.39 -20.39
CA TYR A 187 3.30 -8.01 -19.98
C TYR A 187 4.78 -7.84 -19.61
N ASP A 188 5.43 -6.83 -20.21
CA ASP A 188 6.81 -6.49 -19.89
C ASP A 188 6.85 -5.45 -18.74
N MET A 189 7.03 -5.98 -17.53
CA MET A 189 7.09 -5.14 -16.33
C MET A 189 8.39 -4.36 -16.23
N ALA A 190 9.50 -4.88 -16.77
CA ALA A 190 10.79 -4.21 -16.75
C ALA A 190 10.76 -2.98 -17.66
N GLN A 191 10.20 -3.10 -18.87
CA GLN A 191 9.98 -1.97 -19.77
C GLN A 191 9.07 -0.92 -19.14
N SER A 192 8.00 -1.35 -18.48
CA SER A 192 7.07 -0.44 -17.80
C SER A 192 7.73 0.30 -16.63
N TRP A 193 8.61 -0.39 -15.89
CA TRP A 193 9.41 0.22 -14.85
C TRP A 193 10.39 1.25 -15.42
N ASP A 194 11.10 0.93 -16.49
CA ASP A 194 12.02 1.86 -17.15
C ASP A 194 11.29 3.13 -17.64
N ALA A 195 10.12 2.96 -18.27
CA ALA A 195 9.29 4.07 -18.70
C ALA A 195 8.88 4.98 -17.52
N ARG A 196 8.53 4.39 -16.36
CA ARG A 196 8.26 5.15 -15.13
C ARG A 196 9.47 5.92 -14.65
N LEU A 197 10.66 5.28 -14.63
CA LEU A 197 11.89 5.95 -14.22
C LEU A 197 12.26 7.10 -15.16
N ARG A 198 12.11 6.92 -16.47
CA ARG A 198 12.35 7.99 -17.46
C ARG A 198 11.45 9.20 -17.23
N ARG A 199 10.17 8.96 -16.95
CA ARG A 199 9.23 10.04 -16.62
C ARG A 199 9.58 10.71 -15.28
N HIS A 200 9.93 9.92 -14.27
CA HIS A 200 10.25 10.41 -12.93
C HIS A 200 11.50 11.30 -12.91
N PHE A 201 12.58 10.85 -13.55
CA PHE A 201 13.86 11.55 -13.54
C PHE A 201 13.99 12.60 -14.66
N GLY A 202 13.20 12.48 -15.72
CA GLY A 202 13.21 13.38 -16.87
C GLY A 202 14.61 13.49 -17.48
N GLU A 203 15.08 14.72 -17.70
CA GLU A 203 16.41 15.03 -18.23
C GLU A 203 17.56 14.45 -17.39
N ARG A 204 17.31 14.15 -16.10
CA ARG A 204 18.31 13.61 -15.20
C ARG A 204 18.33 12.08 -15.15
N TYR A 205 17.58 11.40 -16.02
CA TYR A 205 17.48 9.94 -16.04
C TYR A 205 18.85 9.25 -16.22
N ASP A 206 19.74 9.84 -17.01
CA ASP A 206 21.08 9.29 -17.21
C ASP A 206 21.96 9.40 -15.94
N PHE A 207 21.66 10.37 -15.07
CA PHE A 207 22.32 10.58 -13.79
C PHE A 207 21.55 9.96 -12.60
N ARG A 208 20.55 9.10 -12.86
CA ARG A 208 19.64 8.57 -11.83
C ARG A 208 20.35 7.86 -10.67
N GLN A 209 21.49 7.22 -10.90
CA GLN A 209 22.24 6.57 -9.82
C GLN A 209 22.69 7.58 -8.75
N ASN A 210 23.14 8.77 -9.17
CA ASN A 210 23.54 9.85 -8.26
C ASN A 210 22.33 10.42 -7.52
N LEU A 211 21.17 10.49 -8.19
CA LEU A 211 19.91 10.91 -7.56
C LEU A 211 19.42 9.91 -6.51
N VAL A 212 19.53 8.61 -6.80
CA VAL A 212 19.19 7.54 -5.85
C VAL A 212 20.10 7.58 -4.62
N ASP A 213 21.40 7.83 -4.81
CA ASP A 213 22.34 8.00 -3.69
C ASP A 213 21.99 9.21 -2.82
N TRP A 214 21.68 10.33 -3.47
CA TRP A 214 21.23 11.53 -2.78
C TRP A 214 19.92 11.30 -2.01
N ASP A 215 18.91 10.65 -2.61
CA ASP A 215 17.63 10.30 -1.97
C ASP A 215 17.85 9.46 -0.71
N TYR A 216 18.74 8.46 -0.77
CA TYR A 216 19.04 7.59 0.36
C TYR A 216 19.63 8.38 1.54
N HIS A 217 20.65 9.19 1.29
CA HIS A 217 21.35 9.91 2.34
C HIS A 217 20.57 11.13 2.87
N MET A 218 19.86 11.84 1.99
CA MET A 218 19.23 13.12 2.32
C MET A 218 17.76 13.01 2.73
N GLN A 219 17.05 11.97 2.28
CA GLN A 219 15.66 11.74 2.67
C GLN A 219 15.61 10.58 3.66
N LEU A 220 15.94 9.36 3.22
CA LEU A 220 15.70 8.16 4.03
C LEU A 220 16.53 8.13 5.33
N GLN A 221 17.82 8.46 5.28
CA GLN A 221 18.65 8.52 6.47
C GLN A 221 18.38 9.75 7.35
N ARG A 222 17.94 10.87 6.77
CA ARG A 222 17.71 12.11 7.51
C ARG A 222 16.37 12.08 8.25
N ASP A 223 15.28 11.79 7.54
CA ASP A 223 13.93 11.71 8.11
C ASP A 223 13.90 10.76 9.32
N ARG A 224 14.72 9.71 9.28
CA ARG A 224 14.80 8.72 10.36
C ARG A 224 15.65 9.15 11.55
N LYS A 225 16.72 9.93 11.34
CA LYS A 225 17.48 10.53 12.45
C LYS A 225 16.55 11.40 13.28
N ASP A 226 15.70 12.17 12.59
CA ASP A 226 14.76 13.09 13.22
C ASP A 226 13.60 12.33 13.89
N ALA A 227 13.10 11.24 13.29
CA ALA A 227 11.97 10.48 13.83
C ALA A 227 12.30 9.51 14.98
N THR A 228 13.51 8.94 15.04
CA THR A 228 13.83 7.86 15.99
C THR A 228 14.90 8.21 17.01
N GLY A 229 15.69 9.28 16.82
CA GLY A 229 16.82 9.62 17.69
C GLY A 229 17.96 8.58 17.69
N LEU A 230 17.78 7.42 17.04
CA LEU A 230 18.80 6.41 16.82
C LEU A 230 19.61 6.78 15.58
N GLY A 231 20.86 7.21 15.80
CA GLY A 231 21.79 7.58 14.73
C GLY A 231 22.06 6.44 13.73
N ARG A 232 22.38 6.81 12.48
CA ARG A 232 22.96 6.09 11.30
C ARG A 232 22.61 4.61 11.01
N ASN A 233 21.89 3.88 11.86
CA ASN A 233 21.55 2.48 11.63
C ASN A 233 20.23 2.40 10.86
N ALA A 234 20.29 2.72 9.57
CA ALA A 234 19.19 2.45 8.65
C ALA A 234 18.87 0.93 8.67
N ILE A 235 17.60 0.56 8.91
CA ILE A 235 17.16 -0.85 8.75
C ILE A 235 17.33 -1.27 7.28
N ILE A 236 17.23 -0.31 6.36
CA ILE A 236 17.40 -0.52 4.92
C ILE A 236 18.85 -0.20 4.55
N HIS A 237 19.60 -1.22 4.15
CA HIS A 237 20.96 -1.05 3.65
C HIS A 237 20.97 -0.37 2.27
N PHE A 238 22.01 0.42 1.99
CA PHE A 238 22.13 1.19 0.75
C PHE A 238 22.04 0.32 -0.51
N SER A 239 22.69 -0.86 -0.50
CA SER A 239 22.66 -1.77 -1.66
C SER A 239 21.24 -2.17 -2.05
N HIS A 240 20.42 -2.58 -1.09
CA HIS A 240 19.03 -2.98 -1.33
C HIS A 240 18.16 -1.79 -1.78
N PHE A 241 18.37 -0.62 -1.19
CA PHE A 241 17.67 0.59 -1.62
C PHE A 241 18.02 0.96 -3.07
N ARG A 242 19.31 0.94 -3.42
CA ARG A 242 19.79 1.24 -4.77
C ARG A 242 19.25 0.22 -5.77
N GLU A 243 19.35 -1.06 -5.48
CA GLU A 243 18.89 -2.14 -6.34
C GLU A 243 17.38 -2.03 -6.61
N TRP A 244 16.59 -1.81 -5.56
CA TRP A 244 15.16 -1.56 -5.68
C TRP A 244 14.84 -0.34 -6.55
N ARG A 245 15.51 0.80 -6.32
CA ARG A 245 15.26 2.02 -7.11
C ARG A 245 15.63 1.87 -8.57
N MET A 246 16.61 1.02 -8.89
CA MET A 246 17.08 0.81 -10.25
C MET A 246 16.25 -0.24 -10.99
N HIS A 247 15.93 -1.37 -10.35
CA HIS A 247 15.36 -2.55 -11.02
C HIS A 247 13.99 -2.96 -10.49
N GLY A 248 13.47 -2.30 -9.45
CA GLY A 248 12.16 -2.58 -8.87
C GLY A 248 12.09 -3.87 -8.05
N ILE A 249 13.23 -4.42 -7.63
CA ILE A 249 13.34 -5.60 -6.77
C ILE A 249 13.67 -5.13 -5.35
N ALA A 250 12.69 -5.16 -4.44
CA ALA A 250 12.89 -4.75 -3.05
C ALA A 250 13.48 -5.87 -2.18
N HIS A 251 13.13 -7.12 -2.48
CA HIS A 251 13.45 -8.29 -1.68
C HIS A 251 14.12 -9.34 -2.55
N GLU A 252 15.44 -9.45 -2.42
CA GLU A 252 16.23 -10.52 -3.00
C GLU A 252 16.27 -11.70 -2.03
N LEU A 253 15.70 -12.83 -2.46
CA LEU A 253 15.61 -14.04 -1.67
C LEU A 253 16.61 -15.07 -2.22
N ARG A 254 17.79 -15.17 -1.60
CA ARG A 254 18.83 -16.14 -1.99
C ARG A 254 19.18 -15.97 -3.48
N ASP A 255 19.54 -17.07 -4.17
CA ASP A 255 19.91 -17.06 -5.59
C ASP A 255 18.71 -17.34 -6.50
N ILE A 256 17.58 -16.69 -6.25
CA ILE A 256 16.36 -16.84 -7.06
C ILE A 256 16.44 -15.95 -8.30
N VAL A 257 16.00 -16.50 -9.43
CA VAL A 257 15.86 -15.76 -10.69
C VAL A 257 14.46 -15.14 -10.75
N TYR A 258 14.40 -13.83 -11.00
CA TYR A 258 13.17 -13.06 -11.13
C TYR A 258 12.91 -12.75 -12.61
N ASN A 259 11.98 -13.47 -13.22
CA ASN A 259 11.68 -13.37 -14.65
C ASN A 259 10.17 -13.28 -14.97
N GLU A 260 9.31 -13.48 -13.98
CA GLU A 260 7.85 -13.41 -14.17
C GLU A 260 7.32 -12.04 -13.73
N CYS A 261 6.36 -11.48 -14.47
CA CYS A 261 5.71 -10.23 -14.09
C CYS A 261 4.95 -10.38 -12.76
N ASN A 262 5.13 -9.44 -11.82
CA ASN A 262 4.22 -9.31 -10.70
C ASN A 262 2.91 -8.66 -11.16
N ARG A 263 1.92 -9.50 -11.44
CA ARG A 263 0.64 -9.07 -12.04
C ARG A 263 -0.28 -8.35 -11.06
N SER A 264 -0.08 -8.56 -9.77
CA SER A 264 -0.83 -7.85 -8.73
C SER A 264 -0.48 -6.37 -8.62
N LEU A 265 0.43 -5.88 -9.46
CA LEU A 265 0.79 -4.47 -9.62
C LEU A 265 0.30 -3.87 -10.94
N LEU A 266 -0.39 -4.67 -11.75
CA LEU A 266 -0.96 -4.18 -13.00
C LEU A 266 -2.26 -3.48 -12.65
N SER A 267 -2.18 -2.16 -12.55
CA SER A 267 -3.32 -1.27 -12.42
C SER A 267 -3.68 -0.68 -13.79
N THR A 268 -4.97 -0.49 -14.02
CA THR A 268 -5.50 -0.05 -15.31
C THR A 268 -6.02 1.40 -15.27
N ALA A 269 -5.14 2.39 -15.12
CA ALA A 269 -5.59 3.78 -15.24
C ALA A 269 -6.01 4.12 -16.68
N PHE A 270 -7.25 4.59 -16.82
CA PHE A 270 -7.72 5.20 -18.06
C PHE A 270 -7.01 6.54 -18.31
N GLY A 271 -6.31 6.65 -19.45
CA GLY A 271 -5.70 7.91 -19.89
C GLY A 271 -6.76 8.98 -20.15
N ARG A 272 -6.88 9.97 -19.26
CA ARG A 272 -7.87 11.06 -19.38
C ARG A 272 -7.48 12.16 -20.39
N SER A 273 -6.22 12.25 -20.79
CA SER A 273 -5.73 13.27 -21.73
C SER A 273 -5.75 12.79 -23.20
N LYS A 274 -5.88 13.73 -24.14
CA LYS A 274 -5.94 13.45 -25.60
C LYS A 274 -4.74 12.65 -26.12
N GLU A 275 -3.58 12.82 -25.52
CA GLU A 275 -2.34 12.10 -25.87
C GLU A 275 -2.42 10.60 -25.55
N PHE A 276 -3.23 10.19 -24.57
CA PHE A 276 -3.36 8.79 -24.12
C PHE A 276 -4.78 8.22 -24.28
N LYS A 277 -5.68 8.92 -24.99
CA LYS A 277 -6.94 8.34 -25.42
C LYS A 277 -6.65 7.22 -26.42
N ASP A 278 -6.72 5.98 -25.94
CA ASP A 278 -6.68 4.81 -26.79
C ASP A 278 -7.95 4.80 -27.67
N LYS A 279 -7.78 5.00 -28.98
CA LYS A 279 -8.90 4.92 -29.92
C LYS A 279 -9.39 3.48 -30.13
N GLU A 280 -8.61 2.46 -29.72
CA GLU A 280 -8.90 1.06 -30.06
C GLU A 280 -9.19 0.13 -28.87
N ARG A 281 -9.27 0.63 -27.62
CA ARG A 281 -9.68 -0.16 -26.43
C ARG A 281 -8.99 -1.54 -26.30
N ARG A 282 -7.69 -1.66 -26.59
CA ARG A 282 -6.95 -2.92 -26.44
C ARG A 282 -5.66 -2.71 -25.65
N GLY A 283 -5.70 -3.06 -24.38
CA GLY A 283 -4.51 -3.34 -23.55
C GLY A 283 -4.38 -2.50 -22.28
N PRO A 284 -3.85 -3.08 -21.17
CA PRO A 284 -3.45 -2.32 -19.99
C PRO A 284 -2.28 -1.40 -20.36
N ARG A 285 -2.46 -0.09 -20.20
CA ARG A 285 -1.41 0.91 -20.41
C ARG A 285 -0.74 1.23 -19.07
N PRO A 286 0.56 1.58 -19.06
CA PRO A 286 1.19 2.15 -17.88
C PRO A 286 0.45 3.44 -17.51
N GLU A 287 0.00 3.47 -16.27
CA GLU A 287 -0.90 4.47 -15.75
C GLU A 287 -0.36 5.89 -15.90
N ARG A 288 -1.22 6.80 -16.38
CA ARG A 288 -1.00 8.24 -16.19
C ARG A 288 -1.61 8.58 -14.84
N LEU A 289 -0.77 9.14 -13.99
CA LEU A 289 -1.16 9.86 -12.80
C LEU A 289 -2.26 10.88 -13.04
N CYS A 290 -3.00 11.11 -11.97
CA CYS A 290 -3.96 12.18 -11.76
C CYS A 290 -3.36 13.59 -11.99
N GLU A 291 -2.96 13.94 -13.22
CA GLU A 291 -2.95 15.32 -13.68
C GLU A 291 -4.40 15.70 -14.01
N GLY A 292 -5.20 16.01 -12.99
CA GLY A 292 -6.63 16.31 -13.19
C GLY A 292 -7.41 16.86 -11.99
N LEU A 293 -6.76 17.17 -10.87
CA LEU A 293 -7.40 17.87 -9.74
C LEU A 293 -6.89 19.30 -9.53
N LEU A 294 -6.18 19.88 -10.51
CA LEU A 294 -5.94 21.32 -10.55
C LEU A 294 -7.08 22.04 -11.29
N GLY A 295 -8.30 21.84 -10.78
CA GLY A 295 -9.35 22.84 -10.89
C GLY A 295 -9.10 23.87 -9.79
N GLY A 296 -8.92 25.13 -10.19
CA GLY A 296 -8.47 26.20 -9.32
C GLY A 296 -9.25 26.29 -8.00
N HIS A 297 -8.51 26.35 -6.91
CA HIS A 297 -8.94 27.06 -5.72
C HIS A 297 -8.04 28.28 -5.53
N PRO A 298 -8.63 29.45 -5.22
CA PRO A 298 -7.93 30.72 -5.15
C PRO A 298 -6.89 30.66 -4.04
N GLN A 299 -5.73 31.27 -4.30
CA GLN A 299 -4.75 31.60 -3.27
C GLN A 299 -5.47 32.33 -2.14
N LEU A 300 -5.69 31.65 -1.02
CA LEU A 300 -6.00 32.32 0.24
C LEU A 300 -4.74 33.09 0.64
N PRO A 301 -4.82 34.41 0.84
CA PRO A 301 -3.64 35.21 1.17
C PRO A 301 -3.13 34.79 2.55
N LEU A 302 -1.87 34.36 2.61
CA LEU A 302 -1.11 34.28 3.85
C LEU A 302 -1.17 35.66 4.54
N PRO A 303 -1.53 35.74 5.82
CA PRO A 303 -1.53 37.02 6.52
C PRO A 303 -0.08 37.52 6.64
N LEU A 304 0.19 38.61 5.94
CA LEU A 304 1.33 39.48 6.15
C LEU A 304 1.27 40.00 7.59
N LEU A 305 2.10 39.46 8.49
CA LEU A 305 2.51 40.20 9.67
C LEU A 305 3.62 41.16 9.25
N ARG A 306 3.26 42.43 9.04
CA ARG A 306 4.18 43.56 9.13
C ARG A 306 3.81 44.43 10.32
N ASP A 307 4.88 44.80 11.02
CA ASP A 307 5.10 46.03 11.78
C ASP A 307 4.39 46.21 13.13
N GLY A 308 5.08 45.75 14.18
CA GLY A 308 5.80 46.60 15.14
C GLY A 308 5.04 47.57 16.02
N VAL A 309 5.22 47.46 17.35
CA VAL A 309 5.21 48.61 18.29
C VAL A 309 6.17 48.34 19.46
N ARG A 310 7.20 49.19 19.54
CA ARG A 310 8.03 49.65 20.69
C ARG A 310 8.91 48.65 21.44
#